data_AF-A0AA51QUX4-F1
#
_entry.id   AF-A0AA51QUX4-F1
#
_cell.length_a   1.000
_cell.length_b   1.000
_cell.length_c   1.000
_cell.angle_alpha   90.00
_cell.angle_beta   90.00
_cell.angle_gamma   90.00
#
_symmetry.space_group_name_H-M   'P 1'
#
loop_
_entity.id
_entity.type
_entity.pdbx_description
1 polymer ?
#
loop_
_entity_poly.entity_id
_entity_poly.type
_entity_poly.pdbx_seq_one_letter_code
_entity_poly.pdbx_strand_id
1 'polypeptide(L)' 'MVAVTRGGIPVSSTHAINGAIVGVGATRGKNAVHWQVVREMLTAWIITIPLAFACAFTGYIVVAHLIPLFG' A
#
# COMPACT_ATOMS: atom_id res chain seq x y z
N MET A 1 -15.49 9.19 0.35
CA MET A 1 -15.06 9.28 -1.07
C MET A 1 -15.51 10.57 -1.73
N VAL A 2 -16.80 10.85 -1.83
CA VAL A 2 -17.31 12.07 -2.51
C VAL A 2 -16.69 13.38 -1.99
N ALA A 3 -16.53 13.54 -0.68
CA ALA A 3 -15.91 14.73 -0.09
C ALA A 3 -14.43 14.89 -0.49
N VAL A 4 -13.68 13.79 -0.51
CA VAL A 4 -12.25 13.75 -0.83
C VAL A 4 -12.00 14.03 -2.32
N THR A 5 -12.88 13.51 -3.19
CA THR A 5 -12.88 13.80 -4.63
C THR A 5 -13.20 15.26 -4.93
N ARG A 6 -14.17 15.86 -4.20
CA ARG A 6 -14.49 17.29 -4.33
C ARG A 6 -13.33 18.21 -3.94
N GLY A 7 -12.46 17.75 -3.03
CA GLY A 7 -11.25 18.47 -2.64
C GLY A 7 -10.04 18.20 -3.53
N GLY A 8 -10.14 17.36 -4.58
CA GLY A 8 -9.02 17.02 -5.45
C GLY A 8 -7.89 16.22 -4.78
N ILE A 9 -8.16 15.62 -3.62
CA ILE A 9 -7.13 14.92 -2.84
C ILE A 9 -7.02 13.47 -3.35
N PRO A 10 -5.84 13.03 -3.84
CA PRO A 10 -5.64 11.66 -4.30
C PRO A 10 -5.64 10.70 -3.10
N VAL A 11 -6.70 9.89 -2.99
CA VAL A 11 -6.83 8.86 -1.96
C VAL A 11 -7.11 7.49 -2.58
N SER A 12 -6.51 6.45 -1.98
CA SER A 12 -6.75 5.05 -2.39
C SER A 12 -8.13 4.58 -1.91
N SER A 13 -8.95 4.11 -2.84
CA SER A 13 -10.26 3.51 -2.55
C SER A 13 -10.14 2.23 -1.71
N THR A 14 -9.12 1.41 -1.98
CA THR A 14 -8.86 0.16 -1.24
C THR A 14 -8.58 0.42 0.22
N HIS A 15 -7.69 1.37 0.53
CA HIS A 15 -7.32 1.66 1.92
C HIS A 15 -8.52 2.19 2.71
N ALA A 16 -9.34 3.03 2.09
CA ALA A 16 -10.51 3.58 2.74
C ALA A 16 -11.62 2.54 2.97
N ILE A 17 -11.84 1.61 2.03
CA ILE A 17 -12.80 0.51 2.22
C ILE A 17 -12.35 -0.39 3.37
N ASN A 18 -11.08 -0.81 3.37
CA ASN A 18 -10.56 -1.67 4.43
C ASN A 18 -10.60 -0.96 5.79
N GLY A 19 -10.25 0.33 5.83
CA GLY A 19 -10.40 1.15 7.04
C GLY A 19 -11.84 1.27 7.54
N ALA A 20 -12.82 1.41 6.63
CA ALA A 20 -14.24 1.43 6.98
C ALA A 20 -14.73 0.10 7.56
N ILE A 21 -14.30 -1.03 6.98
CA ILE A 21 -14.63 -2.38 7.47
C ILE A 21 -14.10 -2.57 8.91
N VAL A 22 -12.83 -2.23 9.13
CA VAL A 22 -12.21 -2.29 10.46
C VAL A 22 -12.90 -1.35 11.44
N GLY A 23 -13.23 -0.12 11.01
CA GLY A 23 -13.93 0.86 11.83
C GLY A 23 -15.31 0.40 12.27
N VAL A 24 -16.12 -0.15 11.36
CA VAL A 24 -17.43 -0.72 11.68
C VAL A 24 -17.29 -1.90 12.63
N GLY A 25 -16.34 -2.81 12.39
CA GLY A 25 -16.06 -3.93 13.30
C GLY A 25 -15.68 -3.47 14.71
N ALA A 26 -14.88 -2.40 14.81
CA ALA A 26 -14.43 -1.86 16.09
C ALA A 26 -15.58 -1.30 16.94
N THR A 27 -16.63 -0.76 16.34
CA THR A 27 -17.83 -0.29 17.08
C THR A 27 -18.60 -1.41 17.76
N ARG A 28 -18.48 -2.66 17.27
CA ARG A 28 -19.12 -3.84 17.85
C ARG A 28 -18.21 -4.57 18.85
N GLY A 29 -17.09 -3.97 19.22
CA GLY A 29 -16.09 -4.50 20.14
C GLY A 29 -14.89 -5.13 19.41
N LYS A 30 -13.75 -5.20 20.11
CA LYS A 30 -12.47 -5.67 19.54
C LYS A 30 -12.56 -7.08 18.94
N ASN A 31 -13.45 -7.93 19.43
CA ASN A 31 -13.61 -9.31 18.95
C ASN A 31 -14.40 -9.42 17.64
N ALA A 32 -15.14 -8.36 17.25
CA ALA A 32 -15.88 -8.32 15.99
C ALA A 32 -15.02 -7.83 14.81
N VAL A 33 -13.80 -7.38 15.07
CA VAL A 33 -12.83 -7.01 14.04
C VAL A 33 -12.13 -8.27 13.54
N HIS A 34 -12.13 -8.46 12.22
CA HIS A 34 -11.34 -9.51 11.57
C HIS A 34 -9.85 -9.13 11.57
N TRP A 35 -9.17 -9.31 12.70
CA TRP A 35 -7.75 -9.00 12.88
C TRP A 35 -6.84 -9.73 11.90
N GLN A 36 -7.26 -10.89 11.40
CA GLN A 36 -6.54 -11.61 10.36
C GLN A 36 -6.35 -10.76 9.10
N VAL A 37 -7.40 -10.09 8.62
CA VAL A 37 -7.34 -9.24 7.42
C VAL A 37 -6.42 -8.04 7.67
N VAL A 38 -6.51 -7.41 8.84
CA VAL A 38 -5.64 -6.29 9.22
C VAL A 38 -4.17 -6.73 9.24
N ARG A 39 -3.90 -7.91 9.80
CA ARG A 39 -2.54 -8.47 9.85
C ARG A 39 -2.03 -8.79 8.45
N GLU A 40 -2.84 -9.41 7.58
CA GLU A 40 -2.47 -9.69 6.19
C GLU A 40 -2.12 -8.41 5.42
N MET A 41 -2.86 -7.32 5.61
CA MET A 41 -2.54 -6.02 5.02
C MET A 41 -1.19 -5.47 5.50
N LEU A 42 -0.93 -5.53 6.81
CA LEU A 42 0.34 -5.06 7.38
C LEU A 42 1.52 -5.91 6.91
N THR A 43 1.36 -7.24 6.88
CA THR A 43 2.37 -8.17 6.36
C THR A 43 2.63 -7.90 4.88
N ALA A 44 1.59 -7.65 4.08
CA ALA A 44 1.74 -7.30 2.68
C ALA A 44 2.56 -6.00 2.50
N TRP A 45 2.34 -4.96 3.31
CA TRP A 45 3.16 -3.73 3.23
C TRP A 45 4.62 -3.97 3.61
N ILE A 46 4.86 -4.75 4.66
CA ILE A 46 6.22 -5.10 5.10
C ILE A 46 6.98 -5.84 4.00
N ILE A 47 6.32 -6.64 3.17
CA ILE A 47 6.97 -7.40 2.09
C ILE A 47 7.06 -6.57 0.79
N THR A 48 5.98 -5.87 0.43
CA THR A 48 5.89 -5.15 -0.84
C THR A 48 6.80 -3.92 -0.90
N ILE A 49 7.03 -3.23 0.23
CA ILE A 49 7.91 -2.06 0.27
C ILE A 49 9.38 -2.44 -0.01
N PRO A 50 9.99 -3.40 0.70
CA PRO A 50 11.35 -3.86 0.40
C PRO A 50 11.48 -4.45 -1.00
N LEU A 51 10.47 -5.20 -1.46
CA LEU A 51 10.50 -5.79 -2.79
C LEU A 51 10.47 -4.71 -3.87
N ALA A 52 9.59 -3.71 -3.75
CA ALA A 52 9.54 -2.58 -4.68
C ALA A 52 10.86 -1.79 -4.68
N PHE A 53 11.44 -1.58 -3.50
CA PHE A 53 12.76 -0.95 -3.38
C PHE A 53 13.85 -1.77 -4.09
N ALA A 54 13.90 -3.08 -3.85
CA ALA A 54 14.87 -3.96 -4.49
C ALA A 54 14.72 -3.93 -6.02
N CYS A 55 13.50 -4.06 -6.54
CA CYS A 55 13.25 -4.00 -7.98
C CYS A 55 13.66 -2.65 -8.59
N ALA A 56 13.32 -1.54 -7.95
CA ALA A 56 13.69 -0.20 -8.42
C ALA A 56 15.21 0.00 -8.39
N PHE A 57 15.87 -0.44 -7.32
CA PHE A 57 17.31 -0.33 -7.15
C PHE A 57 18.07 -1.16 -8.20
N THR A 58 17.67 -2.42 -8.40
CA THR A 58 18.27 -3.28 -9.43
C THR A 58 18.05 -2.71 -10.83
N GLY A 59 16.84 -2.23 -11.14
CA GLY A 59 16.53 -1.59 -12.41
C GLY A 59 17.40 -0.35 -12.67
N TYR A 60 17.56 0.52 -11.66
CA TYR A 60 18.43 1.69 -11.75
C TYR A 60 19.88 1.32 -12.04
N ILE A 61 20.44 0.36 -11.31
CA ILE A 61 21.82 -0.11 -11.51
C ILE A 61 22.03 -0.65 -12.93
N VAL A 62 21.10 -1.47 -13.42
CA VAL A 62 21.19 -2.05 -14.78
C VAL A 62 21.19 -0.95 -15.83
N VAL A 63 20.27 0.01 -15.73
CA VAL A 63 20.19 1.15 -16.67
C VAL A 63 21.45 2.02 -16.57
N ALA A 64 21.92 2.33 -15.36
CA ALA A 64 23.09 3.15 -15.13
C ALA A 64 24.40 2.52 -15.66
N HIS A 65 24.53 1.19 -15.67
CA HIS A 65 25.69 0.51 -16.25
C HIS A 65 25.57 0.27 -17.76
N LEU A 66 24.36 0.16 -18.31
CA LEU A 66 24.16 -0.01 -19.75
C LEU A 66 24.33 1.30 -20.52
N ILE A 67 23.90 2.44 -19.98
CA ILE A 67 24.04 3.76 -20.63
C ILE A 67 25.49 4.09 -21.07
N PRO A 68 26.53 3.91 -20.24
CA PRO A 68 27.91 4.20 -20.63
C PRO A 68 28.54 3.18 -21.61
N LEU A 69 27.87 2.05 -21.89
CA LEU A 69 28.32 1.09 -22.92
C LEU A 69 27.85 1.46 -24.34
N PHE A 70 26.87 2.36 -24.47
CA PHE A 70 26.33 2.83 -25.75
C PHE A 70 26.77 4.25 -26.12
N GLY A 71 27.72 4.83 -25.37
CA GLY A 71 28.29 6.17 -25.60
C GLY A 71 29.74 6.13 -26.04
#